data_AF-A0A397U1I1-F1
#
_entry.id   AF-A0A397U1I1-F1
#
_cell.length_a   1.000
_cell.length_b   1.000
_cell.length_c   1.000
_cell.angle_alpha   90.00
_cell.angle_beta   90.00
_cell.angle_gamma   90.00
#
_symmetry.space_group_name_H-M   'P 1'
#
loop_
_entity.id
_entity.type
_entity.pdbx_description
1 polymer ?
#
loop_
_entity_poly.entity_id
_entity_poly.type
_entity_poly.pdbx_seq_one_letter_code
_entity_poly.pdbx_strand_id
1 'polypeptide(L)'
;MWEVSSGRLAFSDKKHDLCFLTEVCDGLRPTVAKDMPQCYVDLMKRCWDNDPKKRPMASEIYEVIQSWKNNYEILLKFNNYETIFEELEAIHPQAVYTSRFISLKELEILNSRAVCTNGIINDDDKITESQENNKIIESQENSNIIESQDDNIPIEHLNKLMLEILKDKAASVSLSLCE
;
A
#
# COMPACT_ATOMS: atom_id res chain seq x y z
N MET A 1 -4.77 1.69 -4.52
CA MET A 1 -4.29 2.30 -5.79
C MET A 1 -3.55 1.29 -6.66
N TRP A 2 -2.39 0.78 -6.23
CA TRP A 2 -1.60 -0.15 -7.05
C TRP A 2 -2.37 -1.39 -7.48
N GLU A 3 -3.02 -2.10 -6.54
CA GLU A 3 -3.80 -3.32 -6.82
C GLU A 3 -4.95 -3.07 -7.80
N VAL A 4 -5.59 -1.90 -7.72
CA VAL A 4 -6.66 -1.50 -8.66
C VAL A 4 -6.10 -1.34 -10.07
N SER A 5 -4.89 -0.79 -10.20
CA SER A 5 -4.27 -0.52 -11.50
C SER A 5 -3.50 -1.70 -12.10
N SER A 6 -3.05 -2.63 -11.27
CA SER A 6 -2.36 -3.86 -11.70
C SER A 6 -3.33 -5.04 -11.86
N GLY A 7 -4.48 -5.01 -11.18
CA GLY A 7 -5.38 -6.15 -11.06
C GLY A 7 -4.81 -7.29 -10.22
N ARG A 8 -3.74 -7.06 -9.47
CA ARG A 8 -3.03 -8.10 -8.69
C ARG A 8 -3.00 -7.75 -7.20
N LEU A 9 -2.92 -8.79 -6.37
CA LEU A 9 -2.63 -8.66 -4.95
C LEU A 9 -1.16 -8.28 -4.77
N ALA A 10 -0.89 -7.24 -3.99
CA ALA A 10 0.47 -6.77 -3.75
C ALA A 10 1.29 -7.85 -3.03
N PHE A 11 2.47 -8.17 -3.57
CA PHE A 11 3.42 -9.14 -3.00
C PHE A 11 2.84 -10.54 -2.75
N SER A 12 1.90 -10.98 -3.59
CA SER A 12 1.25 -12.29 -3.45
C SER A 12 2.19 -13.48 -3.59
N ASP A 13 3.32 -13.28 -4.22
CA ASP A 13 4.41 -14.24 -4.38
C ASP A 13 5.27 -14.42 -3.10
N LYS A 14 5.09 -13.56 -2.08
CA LYS A 14 5.95 -13.54 -0.87
C LYS A 14 5.27 -14.06 0.39
N LYS A 15 6.07 -14.64 1.29
CA LYS A 15 5.70 -14.87 2.69
C LYS A 15 5.59 -13.53 3.42
N HIS A 16 4.49 -13.30 4.14
CA HIS A 16 4.28 -12.05 4.91
C HIS A 16 4.81 -12.16 6.36
N ASP A 17 6.10 -12.45 6.51
CA ASP A 17 6.77 -12.58 7.82
C ASP A 17 7.54 -11.32 8.22
N LEU A 18 8.21 -11.34 9.38
CA LEU A 18 8.95 -10.19 9.89
C LEU A 18 10.06 -9.73 8.93
N CYS A 19 10.70 -10.64 8.20
CA CYS A 19 11.71 -10.28 7.19
C CYS A 19 11.07 -9.42 6.10
N PHE A 20 9.94 -9.87 5.57
CA PHE A 20 9.18 -9.11 4.57
C PHE A 20 8.69 -7.76 5.11
N LEU A 21 8.21 -7.71 6.35
CA LEU A 21 7.83 -6.43 6.98
C LEU A 21 9.04 -5.48 7.08
N THR A 22 10.23 -5.97 7.41
CA THR A 22 11.47 -5.16 7.39
C THR A 22 11.77 -4.62 6.01
N GLU A 23 11.69 -5.42 4.95
CA GLU A 23 11.88 -4.95 3.57
C GLU A 23 10.92 -3.80 3.21
N VAL A 24 9.65 -3.91 3.61
CA VAL A 24 8.64 -2.85 3.38
C VAL A 24 8.98 -1.57 4.14
N CYS A 25 9.41 -1.68 5.41
CA CYS A 25 9.89 -0.56 6.21
C CYS A 25 11.14 0.10 5.61
N ASP A 26 12.03 -0.68 4.99
CA ASP A 26 13.23 -0.19 4.33
C ASP A 26 12.97 0.36 2.91
N GLY A 27 11.72 0.29 2.43
CA GLY A 27 11.28 0.97 1.22
C GLY A 27 10.93 0.05 0.05
N LEU A 28 10.80 -1.27 0.26
CA LEU A 28 10.26 -2.17 -0.76
C LEU A 28 8.86 -1.70 -1.17
N ARG A 29 8.65 -1.51 -2.47
CA ARG A 29 7.36 -1.14 -3.07
C ARG A 29 7.08 -2.00 -4.31
N PRO A 30 5.79 -2.24 -4.64
CA PRO A 30 5.44 -2.95 -5.86
C PRO A 30 5.98 -2.24 -7.11
N THR A 31 6.39 -3.03 -8.10
CA THR A 31 6.82 -2.50 -9.41
C THR A 31 5.63 -1.84 -10.11
N VAL A 32 5.83 -0.62 -10.61
CA VAL A 32 4.80 0.12 -11.36
C VAL A 32 5.01 -0.11 -12.85
N ALA A 33 3.93 -0.38 -13.58
CA ALA A 33 3.97 -0.57 -15.03
C ALA A 33 4.52 0.68 -15.74
N LYS A 34 5.36 0.49 -16.76
CA LYS A 34 6.03 1.59 -17.47
C LYS A 34 5.05 2.53 -18.16
N ASP A 35 3.94 2.01 -18.65
CA ASP A 35 2.96 2.76 -19.43
C ASP A 35 1.89 3.44 -18.57
N MET A 36 1.98 3.32 -17.24
CA MET A 36 1.06 3.97 -16.31
C MET A 36 1.17 5.50 -16.44
N PRO A 37 0.05 6.24 -16.51
CA PRO A 37 0.10 7.71 -16.55
C PRO A 37 0.90 8.29 -15.39
N GLN A 38 1.89 9.14 -15.69
CA GLN A 38 2.84 9.65 -14.70
C GLN A 38 2.16 10.33 -13.50
N CYS A 39 1.06 11.06 -13.73
CA CYS A 39 0.27 11.68 -12.66
C CYS A 39 -0.25 10.65 -11.63
N TYR A 40 -0.63 9.46 -12.08
CA TYR A 40 -1.08 8.36 -11.23
C TYR A 40 0.09 7.73 -10.48
N VAL A 41 1.22 7.53 -11.17
CA VAL A 41 2.46 7.03 -10.55
C VAL A 41 2.93 7.97 -9.45
N ASP A 42 2.91 9.27 -9.69
CA ASP A 42 3.33 10.28 -8.72
C ASP A 42 2.40 10.31 -7.50
N LEU A 43 1.08 10.29 -7.71
CA LEU A 43 0.12 10.21 -6.60
C LEU A 43 0.33 8.93 -5.78
N MET A 44 0.42 7.77 -6.44
CA MET A 44 0.66 6.49 -5.78
C MET A 44 1.97 6.51 -4.98
N LYS A 45 3.03 7.11 -5.53
CA LYS A 45 4.33 7.25 -4.87
C LYS A 45 4.28 8.10 -3.61
N ARG A 46 3.52 9.18 -3.63
CA ARG A 46 3.29 10.01 -2.45
C ARG A 46 2.51 9.26 -1.37
N CYS A 47 1.49 8.48 -1.74
CA CYS A 47 0.67 7.72 -0.79
C CYS A 47 1.47 6.71 0.05
N TRP A 48 2.54 6.14 -0.49
CA TRP A 48 3.37 5.15 0.19
C TRP A 48 4.79 5.64 0.50
N ASP A 49 5.00 6.95 0.65
CA ASP A 49 6.30 7.51 1.03
C ASP A 49 6.76 6.92 2.39
N ASN A 50 8.07 6.71 2.52
CA ASN A 50 8.67 6.21 3.76
C ASN A 50 8.52 7.22 4.89
N ASP A 51 8.55 8.51 4.59
CA ASP A 51 8.24 9.57 5.54
C ASP A 51 6.72 9.77 5.64
N PRO A 52 6.08 9.44 6.77
CA PRO A 52 4.64 9.61 6.93
C PRO A 52 4.18 11.05 6.72
N LYS A 53 5.04 12.05 6.97
CA LYS A 53 4.70 13.47 6.82
C LYS A 53 4.58 13.90 5.35
N LYS A 54 5.13 13.13 4.41
CA LYS A 54 5.02 13.40 2.97
C LYS A 54 3.80 12.75 2.32
N ARG A 55 3.10 11.89 3.07
CA ARG A 55 1.90 11.23 2.57
C ARG A 55 0.76 12.25 2.47
N PRO A 56 0.02 12.27 1.35
CA PRO A 56 -1.12 13.17 1.20
C PRO A 56 -2.25 12.77 2.13
N MET A 57 -3.06 13.75 2.53
CA MET A 57 -4.31 13.48 3.23
C MET A 57 -5.33 12.81 2.30
N ALA A 58 -6.29 12.08 2.85
CA ALA A 58 -7.35 11.47 2.07
C ALA A 58 -8.16 12.49 1.25
N SER A 59 -8.40 13.69 1.81
CA SER A 59 -9.03 14.81 1.11
C SER A 59 -8.21 15.27 -0.10
N GLU A 60 -6.90 15.40 0.03
CA GLU A 60 -6.01 15.76 -1.07
C GLU A 60 -6.04 14.69 -2.18
N ILE A 61 -5.99 13.41 -1.81
CA ILE A 61 -6.11 12.30 -2.77
C ILE A 61 -7.43 12.39 -3.53
N TYR A 62 -8.54 12.65 -2.82
CA TYR A 62 -9.85 12.81 -3.44
C TYR A 62 -9.88 13.96 -4.44
N GLU A 63 -9.40 15.14 -4.05
CA GLU A 63 -9.34 16.33 -4.91
C GLU A 63 -8.52 16.08 -6.18
N VAL A 64 -7.35 15.43 -6.04
CA VAL A 64 -6.51 15.08 -7.18
C VAL A 64 -7.24 14.14 -8.14
N ILE A 65 -7.85 13.07 -7.63
CA ILE A 65 -8.54 12.09 -8.47
C ILE A 65 -9.78 12.72 -9.13
N GLN A 66 -10.53 13.56 -8.40
CA GLN A 66 -11.67 14.30 -8.94
C GLN A 66 -11.25 15.27 -10.05
N SER A 67 -10.08 15.90 -9.93
CA SER A 67 -9.54 16.77 -10.98
C SER A 67 -9.27 16.02 -12.28
N TRP A 68 -8.89 14.73 -12.20
CA TRP A 68 -8.63 13.88 -13.37
C TRP A 68 -9.92 13.49 -14.08
N LYS A 69 -10.99 13.20 -13.34
CA LYS A 69 -12.30 12.86 -13.92
C LYS A 69 -12.86 13.96 -14.82
N ASN A 70 -12.51 15.21 -14.55
CA ASN A 70 -12.95 16.36 -15.36
C ASN A 70 -11.90 16.79 -16.40
N ASN A 71 -10.78 16.07 -16.55
CA ASN A 71 -9.68 16.42 -17.45
C ASN A 71 -9.52 15.39 -18.58
N TYR A 72 -9.98 15.76 -19.77
CA TYR A 72 -9.97 14.89 -20.95
C TYR A 72 -8.56 14.40 -21.35
N GLU A 73 -7.53 15.25 -21.27
CA GLU A 73 -6.16 14.87 -21.62
C GLU A 73 -5.60 13.79 -20.69
N ILE A 74 -5.95 13.87 -19.41
CA ILE A 74 -5.56 12.88 -18.41
C ILE A 74 -6.31 11.56 -18.67
N LEU A 75 -7.62 11.63 -18.91
CA LEU A 75 -8.43 10.45 -19.24
C LEU A 75 -7.92 9.72 -20.48
N LEU A 76 -7.50 10.45 -21.52
CA LEU A 76 -6.88 9.86 -22.71
C LEU A 76 -5.61 9.04 -22.38
N LYS A 77 -4.79 9.51 -21.44
CA LYS A 77 -3.59 8.77 -21.00
C LYS A 77 -3.97 7.47 -20.31
N PHE A 78 -5.04 7.47 -19.52
CA PHE A 78 -5.56 6.24 -18.89
C PHE A 78 -6.20 5.28 -19.90
N ASN A 79 -6.83 5.78 -20.97
CA ASN A 79 -7.39 4.93 -22.04
C ASN A 79 -6.31 4.22 -22.87
N ASN A 80 -5.18 4.89 -23.11
CA ASN A 80 -4.06 4.32 -23.86
C ASN A 80 -3.20 3.36 -23.03
N TYR A 81 -3.46 3.26 -21.72
CA TYR A 81 -2.79 2.30 -20.86
C TYR A 81 -3.37 0.90 -21.09
N GLU A 82 -2.62 0.07 -21.79
CA GLU A 82 -2.97 -1.35 -21.93
C GLU A 82 -2.60 -2.06 -20.63
N THR A 83 -3.60 -2.31 -19.78
CA THR A 83 -3.42 -3.14 -18.59
C THR A 83 -3.06 -4.55 -19.04
N ILE A 84 -1.77 -4.88 -19.02
CA ILE A 84 -1.31 -6.25 -19.17
C ILE A 84 -1.68 -6.96 -17.85
N PHE A 85 -2.87 -7.57 -17.82
CA PHE A 85 -3.18 -8.61 -16.85
C PHE A 85 -2.27 -9.80 -17.19
N GLU A 86 -1.01 -9.78 -16.75
CA GLU A 86 -0.25 -11.03 -16.73
C GLU A 86 -0.98 -11.99 -15.80
N GLU A 87 -0.80 -13.27 -16.11
CA GLU A 87 -1.38 -14.41 -15.42
C GLU A 87 -1.33 -14.22 -13.90
N LEU A 88 -2.44 -14.51 -13.22
CA LEU A 88 -2.52 -14.44 -11.76
C LEU A 88 -1.43 -15.35 -11.18
N GLU A 89 -0.40 -14.73 -10.60
CA GLU A 89 0.63 -15.46 -9.88
C GLU A 89 0.00 -16.22 -8.71
N ALA A 90 0.50 -17.43 -8.45
CA ALA A 90 0.02 -18.24 -7.34
C ALA A 90 0.30 -17.52 -6.01
N ILE A 91 -0.73 -17.36 -5.20
CA ILE A 91 -0.60 -16.76 -3.87
C ILE A 91 0.24 -17.68 -2.99
N HIS A 92 1.32 -17.15 -2.43
CA HIS A 92 2.16 -17.84 -1.48
C HIS A 92 1.32 -18.26 -0.27
N PRO A 93 1.42 -19.51 0.22
CA PRO A 93 0.54 -20.04 1.27
C PRO A 93 0.65 -19.31 2.61
N GLN A 94 1.72 -18.54 2.81
CA GLN A 94 1.97 -17.72 3.99
C GLN A 94 1.84 -16.20 3.70
N ALA A 95 1.24 -15.84 2.57
CA ALA A 95 0.77 -14.48 2.33
C ALA A 95 -0.52 -14.24 3.15
N VAL A 96 -0.59 -13.09 3.82
CA VAL A 96 -1.72 -12.73 4.69
C VAL A 96 -2.28 -11.39 4.23
N TYR A 97 -3.53 -11.41 3.75
CA TYR A 97 -4.29 -10.21 3.30
C TYR A 97 -5.42 -9.82 4.25
N THR A 98 -5.58 -10.55 5.34
CA THR A 98 -6.47 -10.21 6.43
C THR A 98 -5.73 -9.39 7.48
N SER A 99 -6.44 -8.55 8.23
CA SER A 99 -5.86 -7.80 9.34
C SER A 99 -5.13 -8.72 10.32
N ARG A 100 -3.87 -8.38 10.62
CA ARG A 100 -3.03 -9.07 11.61
C ARG A 100 -2.41 -8.04 12.54
N PHE A 101 -2.53 -8.26 13.85
CA PHE A 101 -1.87 -7.40 14.84
C PHE A 101 -0.36 -7.68 14.84
N ILE A 102 0.45 -6.63 14.89
CA ILE A 102 1.90 -6.71 15.13
C ILE A 102 2.11 -6.51 16.63
N SER A 103 2.60 -7.53 17.31
CA SER A 103 2.88 -7.48 18.74
C SER A 103 4.03 -6.52 19.07
N LEU A 104 4.10 -6.06 20.32
CA LEU A 104 5.20 -5.21 20.81
C LEU A 104 6.57 -5.86 20.57
N LYS A 105 6.65 -7.17 20.79
CA LYS A 105 7.87 -7.95 20.53
C LYS A 105 8.27 -7.94 19.06
N GLU A 106 7.32 -8.12 18.16
CA GLU A 106 7.58 -8.03 16.72
C GLU A 106 8.05 -6.62 16.33
N LEU A 107 7.48 -5.57 16.93
CA LEU A 107 7.92 -4.19 16.71
C LEU A 107 9.34 -3.94 17.20
N GLU A 108 9.70 -4.43 18.37
CA GLU A 108 11.08 -4.36 18.89
C GLU A 108 12.06 -5.04 17.93
N ILE A 109 11.70 -6.23 17.46
CA ILE A 109 12.48 -6.99 16.49
C ILE A 109 12.65 -6.21 15.18
N LEU A 110 11.57 -5.65 14.62
CA LEU A 110 11.61 -4.81 13.42
C LEU A 110 12.51 -3.58 13.60
N ASN A 111 12.41 -2.91 14.75
CA ASN A 111 13.22 -1.72 15.07
C ASN A 111 14.70 -2.05 15.30
N SER A 112 14.99 -3.23 15.84
CA SER A 112 16.36 -3.70 16.09
C SER A 112 17.13 -4.05 14.81
N ARG A 113 16.42 -4.22 13.66
CA ARG A 113 16.96 -4.74 12.40
C ARG A 113 17.68 -6.10 12.52
N ALA A 114 17.47 -6.82 13.62
CA ALA A 114 18.10 -8.12 13.87
C ALA A 114 17.54 -9.25 12.97
N VAL A 115 16.46 -8.97 12.23
CA VAL A 115 15.68 -9.97 11.49
C VAL A 115 16.41 -10.55 10.29
N CYS A 116 17.17 -9.71 9.56
CA CYS A 116 17.69 -10.08 8.25
C CYS A 116 19.20 -10.32 8.23
N THR A 117 19.88 -10.28 9.38
CA THR A 117 21.31 -10.62 9.45
C THR A 117 21.49 -12.13 9.42
N ASN A 118 21.63 -12.65 8.21
CA ASN A 118 22.05 -14.01 7.84
C ASN A 118 21.03 -15.11 8.16
N GLY A 119 20.66 -15.86 7.12
CA GLY A 119 19.77 -17.01 7.24
C GLY A 119 20.17 -17.94 8.38
N ILE A 120 19.28 -18.07 9.35
CA ILE A 120 18.89 -19.23 10.16
C ILE A 120 17.83 -18.66 11.11
N ILE A 121 16.56 -18.78 10.75
CA ILE A 121 15.54 -19.03 11.76
C ILE A 121 14.89 -20.31 11.29
N ASN A 122 15.44 -21.44 11.76
CA ASN A 122 14.68 -22.68 11.80
C ASN A 122 13.50 -22.40 12.74
N ASP A 123 12.29 -22.79 12.31
CA ASP A 123 11.01 -22.54 12.98
C ASP A 123 10.87 -23.17 14.39
N ASP A 124 11.96 -23.61 15.01
CA ASP A 124 11.97 -24.27 16.31
C ASP A 124 13.05 -23.65 17.20
N ASP A 125 12.76 -22.54 17.88
CA ASP A 125 13.37 -22.34 19.20
C ASP A 125 12.55 -21.41 20.10
N LYS A 126 12.24 -21.97 21.28
CA LYS A 126 11.65 -21.30 22.42
C LYS A 126 12.46 -20.05 22.74
N ILE A 127 11.77 -18.92 22.85
CA ILE A 127 12.33 -17.70 23.44
C ILE A 127 12.71 -18.02 24.89
N THR A 128 14.00 -18.21 25.13
CA THR A 128 14.58 -18.25 26.47
C THR A 128 14.60 -16.86 27.07
N GLU A 129 13.97 -16.76 28.23
CA GLU A 129 13.95 -15.63 29.14
C GLU A 129 15.37 -15.33 29.64
N SER A 130 15.92 -14.16 29.30
CA SER A 130 17.08 -13.62 30.00
C SER A 130 16.67 -12.32 30.67
N GLN A 131 16.49 -12.42 31.99
CA GLN A 131 16.33 -11.31 32.91
C GLN A 131 17.53 -10.37 32.78
N GLU A 132 17.31 -9.07 32.58
CA GLU A 132 18.00 -8.02 33.32
C GLU A 132 17.31 -6.64 33.16
N ASN A 133 16.62 -6.27 34.24
CA ASN A 133 16.56 -4.94 34.86
C ASN A 133 15.78 -3.80 34.19
N ASN A 134 14.54 -3.68 34.69
CA ASN A 134 13.67 -2.51 34.68
C ASN A 134 14.40 -1.18 34.96
N LYS A 135 14.25 -0.22 34.03
CA LYS A 135 13.99 1.18 34.40
C LYS A 135 12.65 1.57 33.82
N ILE A 136 11.65 1.53 34.70
CA ILE A 136 10.36 2.17 34.54
C ILE A 136 10.65 3.67 34.34
N ILE A 137 10.39 4.18 33.13
CA ILE A 137 10.12 5.61 32.95
C ILE A 137 8.60 5.71 32.90
N GLU A 138 8.02 6.06 34.05
CA GLU A 138 6.69 6.68 34.08
C GLU A 138 6.81 8.01 33.33
N SER A 139 6.26 8.07 32.13
CA SER A 139 5.83 9.33 31.51
C SER A 139 4.34 9.22 31.24
N GLN A 140 3.59 9.64 32.26
CA GLN A 140 2.25 10.21 32.25
C GLN A 140 1.46 10.08 30.94
N GLU A 141 0.32 9.42 31.08
CA GLU A 141 -0.83 9.45 30.17
C GLU A 141 -1.09 10.89 29.71
N ASN A 142 -0.79 11.17 28.44
CA ASN A 142 -1.55 12.16 27.68
C ASN A 142 -2.37 11.40 26.65
N SER A 143 -3.49 10.88 27.14
CA SER A 143 -4.69 10.58 26.35
C SER A 143 -5.20 11.86 25.71
N ASN A 144 -4.52 12.32 24.67
CA ASN A 144 -5.16 13.11 23.63
C ASN A 144 -5.50 12.13 22.52
N ILE A 145 -6.68 11.51 22.67
CA ILE A 145 -7.47 11.14 21.51
C ILE A 145 -7.61 12.45 20.74
N ILE A 146 -6.78 12.64 19.71
CA ILE A 146 -7.14 13.59 18.67
C ILE A 146 -8.38 12.95 18.09
N GLU A 147 -9.55 13.46 18.48
CA GLU A 147 -10.75 13.35 17.66
C GLU A 147 -10.34 13.92 16.31
N SER A 148 -9.90 13.03 15.41
CA SER A 148 -9.78 13.37 14.01
C SER A 148 -11.20 13.72 13.60
N GLN A 149 -11.46 15.01 13.41
CA GLN A 149 -12.65 15.45 12.70
C GLN A 149 -12.69 14.66 11.40
N ASP A 150 -13.63 13.72 11.35
CA ASP A 150 -13.85 12.81 10.25
C ASP A 150 -14.41 13.61 9.07
N ASP A 151 -13.53 14.31 8.36
CA ASP A 151 -13.72 14.66 6.96
C ASP A 151 -13.40 13.44 6.07
N ASN A 152 -13.76 12.24 6.56
CA ASN A 152 -13.48 10.98 5.92
C ASN A 152 -14.50 10.79 4.80
N ILE A 153 -14.10 11.17 3.58
CA ILE A 153 -14.68 10.58 2.38
C ILE A 153 -14.42 9.06 2.50
N PRO A 154 -15.46 8.21 2.56
CA PRO A 154 -15.27 6.77 2.72
C PRO A 154 -14.28 6.25 1.67
N ILE A 155 -13.29 5.47 2.10
CA ILE A 155 -12.28 4.83 1.22
C ILE A 155 -12.96 4.12 0.03
N GLU A 156 -14.19 3.63 0.23
CA GLU A 156 -15.04 3.06 -0.81
C GLU A 156 -15.33 4.04 -1.97
N HIS A 157 -15.58 5.33 -1.69
CA HIS A 157 -15.77 6.36 -2.72
C HIS A 157 -14.49 6.62 -3.52
N LEU A 158 -13.32 6.64 -2.86
CA LEU A 158 -12.02 6.78 -3.55
C LEU A 158 -11.78 5.61 -4.50
N ASN A 159 -12.00 4.38 -4.03
CA ASN A 159 -11.84 3.18 -4.85
C ASN A 159 -12.83 3.15 -6.01
N LYS A 160 -14.09 3.54 -5.78
CA LYS A 160 -15.10 3.64 -6.84
C LYS A 160 -14.72 4.65 -7.91
N LEU A 161 -14.28 5.84 -7.52
CA LEU A 161 -13.86 6.89 -8.43
C LEU A 161 -12.64 6.47 -9.26
N MET A 162 -11.66 5.83 -8.63
CA MET A 162 -10.52 5.26 -9.33
C MET A 162 -10.92 4.19 -10.34
N LEU A 163 -11.84 3.31 -9.97
CA LEU A 163 -12.39 2.31 -10.88
C LEU A 163 -13.14 2.97 -12.04
N GLU A 164 -13.89 4.05 -11.82
CA GLU A 164 -14.55 4.80 -12.91
C GLU A 164 -13.53 5.35 -13.91
N ILE A 165 -12.47 6.03 -13.43
CA ILE A 165 -11.39 6.57 -14.28
C ILE A 165 -10.71 5.46 -15.09
N LEU A 166 -10.54 4.27 -14.51
CA LEU A 166 -9.95 3.12 -15.19
C LEU A 166 -10.95 2.35 -16.09
N LYS A 167 -12.27 2.47 -15.85
CA LYS A 167 -13.35 1.80 -16.59
C LYS A 167 -13.80 2.57 -17.84
N ASP A 168 -13.54 3.88 -17.94
CA ASP A 168 -13.80 4.67 -19.15
C ASP A 168 -13.06 4.12 -20.41
N LYS A 169 -12.12 3.18 -20.19
CA LYS A 169 -11.60 2.19 -21.16
C LYS A 169 -12.65 1.56 -22.08
N ALA A 170 -13.86 1.25 -21.57
CA ALA A 170 -14.88 0.51 -22.33
C ALA A 170 -15.80 1.40 -23.20
N ALA A 171 -15.95 2.69 -22.85
CA ALA A 171 -16.89 3.58 -23.53
C ALA A 171 -16.29 4.24 -24.80
N SER A 172 -14.97 4.40 -24.87
CA SER A 172 -14.29 5.09 -25.98
C SER A 172 -13.92 4.18 -27.17
N VAL A 173 -13.79 2.86 -26.96
CA VAL A 173 -13.57 1.88 -28.05
C VAL A 173 -14.85 1.67 -28.89
N SER A 174 -16.02 1.99 -28.35
CA SER A 174 -17.31 1.84 -29.05
C SER A 174 -17.61 2.96 -30.06
N LEU A 175 -16.85 4.06 -30.03
CA LEU A 175 -17.05 5.23 -30.91
C LEU A 175 -16.05 5.29 -32.07
N SER A 176 -14.96 4.50 -32.05
CA SER A 176 -13.98 4.44 -33.14
C SER A 176 -14.15 3.24 -34.09
N LEU A 177 -15.17 2.40 -33.88
CA LEU A 177 -15.57 1.33 -34.82
C LEU A 177 -16.84 1.66 -35.63
N CYS A 178 -17.32 2.90 -35.57
CA CYS A 178 -18.51 3.38 -36.29
C CYS A 178 -18.24 4.56 -37.25
N GLU A 179 -17.02 4.67 -37.80
CA GLU A 179 -16.73 5.51 -38.99
C GLU A 179 -16.01 4.69 -40.06
#